data_AF-A0A960CQU3-F1
#
_entry.id   AF-A0A960CQU3-F1
#
_cell.length_a   1.000
_cell.length_b   1.000
_cell.length_c   1.000
_cell.angle_alpha   90.00
_cell.angle_beta   90.00
_cell.angle_gamma   90.00
#
_symmetry.space_group_name_H-M   'P 1'
#
loop_
_entity.id
_entity.type
_entity.pdbx_description
1 polymer ?
#
loop_
_entity_poly.entity_id
_entity_poly.type
_entity_poly.pdbx_seq_one_letter_code
_entity_poly.pdbx_strand_id
1 'polypeptide(L)'
;MAKLGKVLRRKGAEPSIAVDQRVRVHVDGDVESRGVVVEDFGEMAGQPVDLGETHIADAARRWAVLLDEGTLLFVDSHQVTPE
;
A
#
# COMPACT_ATOMS: atom_id res chain seq x y z
N MET A 1 6.67 -18.19 37.60
CA MET A 1 5.96 -18.79 36.44
C MET A 1 5.80 -17.71 35.38
N ALA A 2 6.45 -17.86 34.22
CA ALA A 2 6.37 -16.91 33.13
C ALA A 2 5.12 -17.17 32.29
N LYS A 3 4.33 -16.13 31.99
CA LYS A 3 3.35 -16.19 30.90
C LYS A 3 3.79 -15.21 29.82
N LEU A 4 4.48 -15.78 28.84
CA LEU A 4 4.91 -15.14 27.61
C LEU A 4 3.67 -14.62 26.89
N GLY A 5 3.51 -13.30 26.82
CA GLY A 5 2.47 -12.67 26.02
C GLY A 5 2.68 -13.03 24.56
N LYS A 6 1.70 -13.72 23.95
CA LYS A 6 1.71 -14.06 22.53
C LYS A 6 1.85 -12.77 21.72
N VAL A 7 2.98 -12.60 21.06
CA VAL A 7 3.13 -11.64 19.96
C VAL A 7 2.14 -12.07 18.89
N LEU A 8 1.04 -11.31 18.77
CA LEU A 8 0.07 -11.49 17.70
C LEU A 8 0.79 -11.20 16.39
N ARG A 9 1.15 -12.25 15.67
CA ARG A 9 1.68 -12.16 14.31
C ARG A 9 0.64 -11.40 13.49
N ARG A 10 0.97 -10.18 13.05
CA ARG A 10 0.17 -9.42 12.08
C ARG A 10 -0.11 -10.36 10.90
N LYS A 11 -1.40 -10.65 10.70
CA LYS A 11 -1.93 -11.48 9.63
C LYS A 11 -1.73 -10.70 8.33
N GLY A 12 -0.93 -11.25 7.42
CA GLY A 12 -0.64 -10.66 6.10
C GLY A 12 0.24 -9.43 6.19
N ALA A 13 1.57 -9.60 6.22
CA ALA A 13 2.43 -8.52 5.79
C ALA A 13 2.23 -8.40 4.27
N GLU A 14 1.26 -7.58 3.86
CA GLU A 14 1.32 -7.01 2.52
C GLU A 14 2.72 -6.46 2.32
N PRO A 15 3.35 -6.66 1.15
CA PRO A 15 4.66 -6.13 0.91
C PRO A 15 4.68 -4.65 1.27
N SER A 16 5.54 -4.26 2.21
CA SER A 16 5.61 -2.87 2.66
C SER A 16 6.25 -2.05 1.55
N ILE A 17 5.41 -1.44 0.72
CA ILE A 17 5.82 -0.39 -0.19
C ILE A 17 6.32 0.79 0.66
N ALA A 18 7.36 1.47 0.19
CA ALA A 18 7.99 2.59 0.89
C ALA A 18 8.37 3.67 -0.13
N VAL A 19 8.56 4.90 0.35
CA VAL A 19 9.16 5.97 -0.45
C VAL A 19 10.57 5.55 -0.90
N ASP A 20 10.97 5.97 -2.11
CA ASP A 20 12.20 5.59 -2.82
C ASP A 20 12.27 4.12 -3.29
N GLN A 21 11.19 3.34 -3.13
CA GLN A 21 11.12 1.96 -3.61
C GLN A 21 10.74 1.92 -5.10
N ARG A 22 11.43 1.08 -5.89
CA ARG A 22 10.98 0.75 -7.26
C ARG A 22 9.77 -0.16 -7.21
N VAL A 23 8.81 0.15 -8.08
CA VAL A 23 7.52 -0.52 -8.15
C VAL A 23 7.07 -0.74 -9.59
N ARG A 24 6.25 -1.77 -9.79
CA ARG A 24 5.41 -1.98 -10.97
C ARG A 24 4.00 -1.50 -10.66
N VAL A 25 3.40 -0.78 -11.60
CA VAL A 25 2.08 -0.17 -11.51
C VAL A 25 1.13 -0.82 -12.51
N HIS A 26 -0.05 -1.17 -12.01
CA HIS A 26 -1.13 -1.87 -12.71
C HIS A 26 -2.40 -1.02 -12.67
N VAL A 27 -2.55 -0.10 -13.63
CA VAL A 27 -3.76 0.72 -13.79
C VAL A 27 -4.54 0.22 -14.99
N ASP A 28 -5.85 0.04 -14.83
CA ASP A 28 -6.82 -0.45 -15.82
C ASP A 28 -6.31 -0.53 -17.27
N GLY A 29 -5.86 -1.73 -17.63
CA GLY A 29 -5.19 -2.06 -18.89
C GLY A 29 -4.04 -3.05 -18.66
N ASP A 30 -3.72 -3.86 -19.66
CA ASP A 30 -2.62 -4.87 -19.61
C ASP A 30 -1.20 -4.26 -19.61
N VAL A 31 -1.08 -2.93 -19.50
CA VAL A 31 0.21 -2.24 -19.60
C VAL A 31 0.77 -2.01 -18.21
N GLU A 32 1.71 -2.87 -17.81
CA GLU A 32 2.55 -2.62 -16.63
C GLU A 32 3.45 -1.41 -16.87
N SER A 33 3.39 -0.44 -15.97
CA SER A 33 4.30 0.70 -15.95
C SER A 33 5.28 0.58 -14.79
N ARG A 34 6.50 1.08 -14.95
CA ARG A 34 7.53 1.07 -13.90
C ARG A 34 7.78 2.48 -13.39
N GLY A 35 8.13 2.57 -12.11
CA GLY A 35 8.46 3.84 -11.50
C GLY A 35 9.04 3.70 -10.11
N VAL A 36 9.15 4.83 -9.43
CA VAL A 36 9.61 4.95 -8.05
C VAL A 36 8.53 5.63 -7.21
N VAL A 37 8.29 5.11 -6.02
CA VAL A 37 7.41 5.78 -5.05
C VAL A 37 8.09 7.04 -4.56
N VAL A 38 7.42 8.18 -4.69
CA VAL A 38 7.94 9.49 -4.25
C VAL A 38 7.19 10.04 -3.04
N GLU A 39 6.01 9.51 -2.71
CA GLU A 39 5.24 9.94 -1.54
C GLU A 39 4.28 8.84 -1.05
N ASP A 40 4.11 8.77 0.27
CA ASP A 40 3.15 7.89 0.95
C ASP A 40 1.99 8.73 1.53
N PHE A 41 0.83 8.70 0.87
CA PHE A 41 -0.39 9.36 1.37
C PHE A 41 -1.23 8.43 2.25
N GLY A 42 -0.73 7.25 2.62
CA GLY A 42 -1.43 6.27 3.45
C GLY A 42 -1.75 6.75 4.86
N GLU A 43 -0.96 7.68 5.41
CA GLU A 43 -1.29 8.33 6.70
C GLU A 43 -2.34 9.45 6.56
N MET A 44 -2.54 9.98 5.34
CA MET A 44 -3.56 10.99 5.03
C MET A 44 -4.90 10.40 4.58
N ALA A 45 -4.92 9.12 4.19
CA ALA A 45 -6.12 8.38 3.87
C ALA A 45 -6.90 8.10 5.17
N GLY A 46 -8.10 8.67 5.26
CA GLY A 46 -8.91 8.74 6.48
C GLY A 46 -9.19 7.41 7.18
N GLN A 47 -9.72 7.56 8.40
CA GLN A 47 -10.07 6.51 9.35
C GLN A 47 -10.57 5.21 8.68
N PRO A 48 -10.07 4.02 9.07
CA PRO A 48 -10.65 2.75 8.63
C PRO A 48 -12.17 2.73 8.87
N VAL A 49 -12.92 2.21 7.91
CA VAL A 49 -14.38 2.08 8.04
C VAL A 49 -14.67 0.73 8.69
N ASP A 50 -14.84 0.76 10.01
CA ASP A 50 -15.35 -0.38 10.77
C ASP A 50 -16.88 -0.28 10.90
N LEU A 51 -17.62 -1.33 10.51
CA LEU A 51 -19.05 -1.47 10.84
C LEU A 51 -19.21 -2.56 11.92
N GLY A 52 -19.33 -2.15 13.17
CA GLY A 52 -19.46 -3.07 14.30
C GLY A 52 -18.16 -3.85 14.54
N GLU A 53 -18.23 -5.19 14.54
CA GLU A 53 -17.05 -6.07 14.65
C GLU A 53 -16.48 -6.47 13.27
N THR A 54 -17.07 -5.97 12.19
CA THR A 54 -16.71 -6.32 10.82
C THR A 54 -15.84 -5.23 10.21
N HIS A 55 -14.59 -5.59 9.94
CA HIS A 55 -13.67 -4.76 9.16
C HIS A 55 -14.10 -4.79 7.69
N ILE A 56 -14.49 -3.64 7.14
CA ILE A 56 -15.04 -3.55 5.77
C ILE A 56 -13.98 -3.21 4.75
N ALA A 57 -13.06 -2.31 5.09
CA ALA A 57 -11.93 -1.97 4.24
C ALA A 57 -10.82 -1.35 5.07
N ASP A 58 -9.59 -1.74 4.78
CA ASP A 58 -8.41 -1.02 5.23
C ASP A 58 -8.43 0.40 4.63
N ALA A 59 -7.81 1.35 5.33
CA ALA A 59 -7.63 2.70 4.81
C ALA A 59 -6.98 2.60 3.42
N ALA A 60 -7.57 3.26 2.42
CA ALA A 60 -7.08 3.24 1.05
C ALA A 60 -5.71 3.95 0.99
N ARG A 61 -4.65 3.19 1.27
CA ARG A 61 -3.28 3.69 1.20
C ARG A 61 -2.99 4.02 -0.25
N ARG A 62 -2.82 5.32 -0.49
CA ARG A 62 -2.55 5.88 -1.80
C ARG A 62 -1.11 6.33 -1.88
N TRP A 63 -0.47 6.01 -2.99
CA TRP A 63 0.94 6.26 -3.25
C TRP A 63 1.06 7.22 -4.43
N ALA A 64 2.04 8.13 -4.39
CA ALA A 64 2.47 8.80 -5.61
C ALA A 64 3.69 8.07 -6.17
N VAL A 65 3.58 7.65 -7.43
CA VAL A 65 4.65 6.99 -8.17
C VAL A 65 5.07 7.90 -9.32
N LEU A 66 6.37 8.21 -9.38
CA LEU A 66 6.97 8.82 -10.56
C LEU A 66 7.34 7.69 -11.53
N LEU A 67 6.61 7.61 -12.64
CA LEU A 67 6.88 6.65 -13.70
C LEU A 67 8.19 6.97 -14.40
N ASP A 68 8.84 5.95 -14.97
CA ASP A 68 10.12 6.10 -15.69
C ASP A 68 10.02 7.05 -16.90
N GLU A 69 8.82 7.26 -17.43
CA GLU A 69 8.46 8.22 -18.48
C GLU A 69 8.30 9.68 -18.00
N GLY A 70 8.37 9.92 -16.68
CA GLY A 70 8.28 11.24 -16.06
C GLY A 70 6.88 11.66 -15.62
N THR A 71 5.87 10.80 -15.79
CA THR A 71 4.50 11.05 -15.33
C THR A 71 4.37 10.75 -13.84
N LEU A 72 3.74 11.65 -13.07
CA LEU A 72 3.36 11.38 -11.68
C LEU A 72 1.96 10.76 -11.63
N LEU A 73 1.84 9.59 -11.02
CA LEU A 73 0.60 8.82 -10.94
C LEU A 73 0.23 8.52 -9.48
N PHE A 74 -1.06 8.61 -9.16
CA PHE A 74 -1.60 8.26 -7.85
C PHE A 74 -2.27 6.89 -7.92
N VAL A 75 -1.82 5.96 -7.10
CA VAL A 75 -2.27 4.56 -7.12
C VAL A 75 -2.63 4.04 -5.75
N ASP A 76 -3.61 3.16 -5.70
CA ASP A 76 -3.96 2.43 -4.48
C ASP A 76 -3.05 1.22 -4.31
N SER A 77 -2.96 0.70 -3.09
CA SER A 77 -2.04 -0.41 -2.75
C SER A 77 -2.26 -1.71 -3.56
N HIS A 78 -3.45 -1.91 -4.12
CA HIS A 78 -3.74 -3.06 -4.98
C HIS A 78 -3.27 -2.89 -6.44
N GLN A 79 -2.90 -1.66 -6.83
CA GLN A 79 -2.45 -1.28 -8.17
C GLN A 79 -0.92 -1.15 -8.26
N VAL A 80 -0.21 -1.47 -7.18
CA VAL A 80 1.23 -1.30 -7.10
C VAL A 80 1.89 -2.50 -6.44
N THR A 81 2.99 -2.96 -6.99
CA THR A 81 3.77 -4.07 -6.45
C THR A 81 5.25 -3.70 -6.40
N PRO A 82 6.00 -4.10 -5.35
CA PRO A 82 7.45 -3.93 -5.36
C PRO A 82 8.08 -4.67 -6.54
N GLU A 83 9.18 -4.12 -7.08
CA GLU A 83 9.96 -4.78 -8.13
C GLU A 83 10.65 -6.05 -7.65
#